data_AF-A0A9P7MLW8-F1
#
_entry.id   AF-A0A9P7MLW8-F1
#
_cell.length_a   1.000
_cell.length_b   1.000
_cell.length_c   1.000
_cell.angle_alpha   90.00
_cell.angle_beta   90.00
_cell.angle_gamma   90.00
#
_symmetry.space_group_name_H-M   'P 1'
#
loop_
_entity.id
_entity.type
_entity.pdbx_description
1 polymer ?
#
loop_
_entity_poly.entity_id
_entity_poly.type
_entity_poly.pdbx_seq_one_letter_code
_entity_poly.pdbx_strand_id
1 'polypeptide(L)'
;MFTGIFVEDLESDHDQDTTESTAELDTAAESTAELQLILNNVTRWNSTYLMIERALRKRDKIVAFLATNNLETNPNHQVPEEGRLKAEDWLLLVELKHILEPLYRQTLMTQGWTTDGYHGSLWEVLTGIEFLLERMEQ
;
A
#
# COMPACT_ATOMS: atom_id res chain seq x y z
N MET A 1 -69.47 21.25 -47.16
CA MET A 1 -68.27 22.04 -47.54
C MET A 1 -67.19 21.04 -47.92
N PHE A 2 -66.70 21.15 -49.15
CA PHE A 2 -65.63 20.37 -49.77
C PHE A 2 -64.31 20.50 -49.00
N THR A 3 -63.52 19.42 -48.93
CA THR A 3 -62.14 19.33 -49.45
C THR A 3 -61.70 17.87 -49.41
N GLY A 4 -61.55 17.25 -50.58
CA GLY A 4 -60.66 16.11 -50.77
C GLY A 4 -59.24 16.60 -51.07
N ILE A 5 -58.26 15.68 -51.03
CA ILE A 5 -57.18 15.47 -52.02
C ILE A 5 -56.03 14.63 -51.42
N PHE A 6 -55.66 13.61 -52.20
CA PHE A 6 -54.38 12.90 -52.35
C PHE A 6 -53.85 11.92 -51.30
N VAL A 7 -54.01 10.64 -51.67
CA VAL A 7 -53.01 9.57 -51.53
C VAL A 7 -51.98 9.78 -52.65
N GLU A 8 -50.70 9.75 -52.33
CA GLU A 8 -49.64 9.52 -53.32
C GLU A 8 -48.66 8.50 -52.73
N ASP A 9 -48.64 7.34 -53.37
CA ASP A 9 -47.72 6.23 -53.14
C ASP A 9 -46.29 6.64 -53.48
N LEU A 10 -45.32 6.19 -52.69
CA LEU A 10 -43.96 5.90 -53.16
C LEU A 10 -43.38 4.75 -52.33
N GLU A 11 -43.50 3.56 -52.93
CA GLU A 11 -42.53 2.45 -53.00
C GLU A 11 -41.33 2.48 -52.02
N SER A 12 -41.14 1.39 -51.26
CA SER A 12 -40.12 0.39 -51.59
C SER A 12 -40.05 -0.72 -50.53
N ASP A 13 -40.22 -1.94 -51.05
CA ASP A 13 -40.07 -3.30 -50.51
C ASP A 13 -38.80 -3.54 -49.65
N HIS A 14 -38.89 -4.36 -48.57
CA HIS A 14 -38.47 -5.78 -48.51
C HIS A 14 -36.93 -5.91 -48.70
N ASP A 15 -36.10 -6.37 -47.75
CA ASP A 15 -36.18 -7.63 -47.03
C ASP A 15 -35.05 -7.79 -45.99
N GLN A 16 -35.35 -8.62 -45.00
CA GLN A 16 -34.56 -9.59 -44.21
C GLN A 16 -33.07 -9.43 -43.80
N ASP A 17 -32.84 -9.91 -42.57
CA ASP A 17 -31.61 -10.48 -41.99
C ASP A 17 -30.44 -9.51 -41.78
N THR A 18 -29.83 -9.38 -40.60
CA THR A 18 -29.22 -10.49 -39.88
C THR A 18 -28.93 -10.05 -38.45
N THR A 19 -29.15 -10.95 -37.50
CA THR A 19 -28.50 -10.98 -36.18
C THR A 19 -26.98 -10.87 -36.28
N GLU A 20 -26.35 -10.44 -35.19
CA GLU A 20 -24.90 -10.47 -34.89
C GLU A 20 -24.05 -9.30 -35.40
N SER A 21 -23.82 -8.32 -34.52
CA SER A 21 -22.46 -8.04 -34.03
C SER A 21 -22.52 -6.94 -32.96
N THR A 22 -22.82 -7.33 -31.73
CA THR A 22 -22.50 -6.55 -30.52
C THR A 22 -21.17 -7.02 -29.93
N ALA A 23 -20.21 -7.33 -30.80
CA ALA A 23 -18.85 -7.64 -30.44
C ALA A 23 -17.94 -6.64 -31.15
N GLU A 24 -16.88 -6.24 -30.45
CA GLU A 24 -15.80 -5.37 -30.95
C GLU A 24 -15.98 -3.87 -30.75
N LEU A 25 -15.96 -3.48 -29.48
CA LEU A 25 -15.05 -2.41 -29.04
C LEU A 25 -14.68 -2.64 -27.57
N ASP A 26 -14.11 -3.82 -27.31
CA ASP A 26 -13.25 -4.03 -26.14
C ASP A 26 -11.91 -3.35 -26.44
N THR A 27 -11.91 -2.01 -26.47
CA THR A 27 -10.65 -1.27 -26.35
C THR A 27 -10.20 -1.49 -24.93
N ALA A 28 -9.28 -2.44 -24.77
CA ALA A 28 -8.51 -2.72 -23.57
C ALA A 28 -8.42 -1.45 -22.72
N ALA A 29 -9.09 -1.46 -21.56
CA ALA A 29 -9.01 -0.37 -20.60
C ALA A 29 -7.54 -0.01 -20.44
N GLU A 30 -7.12 1.16 -20.93
CA GLU A 30 -5.74 1.61 -20.83
C GLU A 30 -5.36 1.52 -19.35
N SER A 31 -4.44 0.62 -19.04
CA SER A 31 -3.99 0.40 -17.69
C SER A 31 -3.26 1.66 -17.23
N THR A 32 -3.93 2.49 -16.42
CA THR A 32 -3.33 3.68 -15.82
C THR A 32 -2.30 3.31 -14.75
N ALA A 33 -1.98 2.03 -14.56
CA ALA A 33 -0.98 1.53 -13.62
C ALA A 33 0.40 2.17 -13.86
N GLU A 34 0.77 2.43 -15.12
CA GLU A 34 2.03 3.09 -15.48
C GLU A 34 2.02 4.60 -15.20
N LEU A 35 0.83 5.21 -15.09
CA LEU A 35 0.63 6.61 -14.70
C LEU A 35 0.48 6.77 -13.18
N GLN A 36 0.51 5.67 -12.42
CA GLN A 36 0.44 5.73 -10.97
C GLN A 36 1.73 6.33 -10.41
N LEU A 37 1.57 7.33 -9.54
CA LEU A 37 2.70 7.88 -8.81
C LEU A 37 3.24 6.82 -7.84
N ILE A 38 4.37 6.22 -8.19
CA ILE A 38 5.19 5.43 -7.27
C ILE A 38 5.84 6.41 -6.30
N LEU A 39 5.16 6.67 -5.19
CA LEU A 39 5.65 7.58 -4.16
C LEU A 39 6.81 6.95 -3.40
N ASN A 40 7.91 7.70 -3.34
CA ASN A 40 9.10 7.34 -2.58
C ASN A 40 8.75 7.35 -1.08
N ASN A 41 8.51 6.17 -0.52
CA ASN A 41 8.10 5.97 0.87
C ASN A 41 9.23 6.07 1.90
N VAL A 42 10.43 6.56 1.52
CA VAL A 42 11.63 6.68 2.37
C VAL A 42 11.42 7.66 3.53
N THR A 43 10.53 7.28 4.43
CA THR A 43 10.31 7.86 5.73
C THR A 43 11.14 7.03 6.69
N ARG A 44 11.97 7.73 7.45
CA ARG A 44 12.96 7.13 8.34
C ARG A 44 12.32 6.18 9.37
N TRP A 45 11.09 6.46 9.80
CA TRP A 45 10.36 5.60 10.72
C TRP A 45 9.91 4.28 10.08
N ASN A 46 9.66 4.21 8.76
CA ASN A 46 9.19 2.99 8.11
C ASN A 46 10.32 1.95 8.03
N SER A 47 11.50 2.38 7.59
CA SER A 47 12.68 1.51 7.56
C SER A 47 13.10 1.11 8.97
N THR A 48 12.98 2.01 9.95
CA THR A 48 13.27 1.72 11.35
C THR A 48 12.29 0.69 11.92
N TYR A 49 10.98 0.85 11.70
CA TYR A 49 9.96 -0.11 12.12
C TYR A 49 10.21 -1.51 11.54
N LEU A 50 10.44 -1.60 10.22
CA LEU A 50 10.71 -2.88 9.54
C LEU A 50 12.02 -3.53 10.00
N MET A 51 13.06 -2.72 10.27
CA MET A 51 14.32 -3.19 10.83
C MET A 51 14.10 -3.80 12.21
N ILE A 52 13.37 -3.10 13.10
CA ILE A 52 13.07 -3.56 14.46
C ILE A 52 12.20 -4.83 14.42
N GLU A 53 11.14 -4.83 13.61
CA GLU A 53 10.27 -6.00 13.44
C GLU A 53 11.07 -7.24 12.99
N ARG A 54 11.96 -7.05 12.01
CA ARG A 54 12.84 -8.12 11.51
C ARG A 54 13.84 -8.57 12.57
N ALA A 55 14.41 -7.64 13.34
CA ALA A 55 15.35 -7.95 14.42
C ALA A 55 14.67 -8.79 15.51
N LEU A 56 13.45 -8.42 15.93
CA LEU A 56 12.67 -9.18 16.90
C LEU A 56 12.32 -10.59 16.39
N ARG A 57 11.90 -10.72 15.11
CA ARG A 57 11.63 -12.03 14.49
C ARG A 57 12.87 -12.92 14.41
N LYS A 58 14.07 -12.32 14.34
CA LYS A 58 15.35 -13.02 14.25
C LYS A 58 16.13 -13.02 15.56
N ARG A 59 15.52 -12.62 16.68
CA ARG A 59 16.18 -12.48 17.98
C ARG A 59 17.02 -13.69 18.35
N ASP A 60 16.44 -14.89 18.30
CA ASP A 60 17.14 -16.13 18.68
C ASP A 60 18.37 -16.38 17.80
N LYS A 61 18.27 -16.09 16.50
CA LYS A 61 19.38 -16.24 15.55
C LYS A 61 20.48 -15.22 15.82
N ILE A 62 20.12 -13.99 16.18
CA ILE A 62 21.08 -12.92 16.53
C ILE A 62 21.78 -13.28 17.84
N VAL A 63 21.05 -13.72 18.86
CA VAL A 63 21.61 -14.14 20.15
C VAL A 63 22.54 -15.35 19.98
N ALA A 64 22.13 -16.36 19.19
CA ALA A 64 22.98 -17.51 18.89
C ALA A 64 24.25 -17.10 18.13
N PHE A 65 24.13 -16.18 17.16
CA PHE A 65 25.30 -15.64 16.46
C PHE A 65 26.26 -14.92 17.40
N LEU A 66 25.75 -14.06 18.30
CA LEU A 66 26.58 -13.35 19.27
C LEU A 66 27.27 -14.32 20.24
N ALA A 67 26.60 -15.40 20.66
CA ALA A 67 27.21 -16.42 21.50
C ALA A 67 28.40 -17.11 20.80
N THR A 68 28.26 -17.47 19.52
CA THR A 68 29.35 -18.02 18.71
C THR A 68 30.46 -16.99 18.48
N ASN A 69 30.10 -15.73 18.21
CA ASN A 69 31.06 -14.65 17.97
C ASN A 69 31.91 -14.34 19.21
N ASN A 70 31.36 -14.51 20.42
CA ASN A 70 32.12 -14.36 21.67
C ASN A 70 33.22 -15.42 21.86
N LEU A 71 33.15 -16.55 21.13
CA LEU A 71 34.18 -17.59 21.14
C LEU A 71 35.28 -17.35 20.10
N GLU A 72 35.12 -16.35 19.23
CA GLU A 72 36.07 -16.05 18.17
C GLU A 72 37.40 -15.57 18.75
N THR A 73 38.52 -16.18 18.35
CA THR A 73 39.85 -15.86 18.88
C THR A 73 40.39 -14.53 18.35
N ASN A 74 39.97 -14.12 17.14
CA ASN A 74 40.44 -12.89 16.52
C ASN A 74 39.60 -11.68 16.95
N PRO A 75 40.16 -10.70 17.69
CA PRO A 75 39.41 -9.54 18.17
C PRO A 75 38.89 -8.65 17.03
N ASN A 76 39.49 -8.67 15.84
CA ASN A 76 39.01 -7.90 14.69
C ASN A 76 37.73 -8.49 14.05
N HIS A 77 37.41 -9.74 14.36
CA HIS A 77 36.19 -10.41 13.86
C HIS A 77 35.07 -10.42 14.92
N GLN A 78 35.35 -9.94 16.13
CA GLN A 78 34.36 -9.82 17.18
C GLN A 78 33.51 -8.57 16.96
N VAL A 79 32.21 -8.69 17.23
CA VAL A 79 31.30 -7.55 17.27
C VAL A 79 31.69 -6.66 18.46
N PRO A 80 31.91 -5.35 18.26
CA PRO A 80 32.19 -4.39 19.33
C PRO A 80 31.12 -4.42 20.42
N GLU A 81 31.48 -4.05 21.65
CA GLU A 81 30.56 -4.12 22.79
C GLU A 81 29.32 -3.24 22.59
N GLU A 82 29.47 -2.10 21.92
CA GLU A 82 28.39 -1.16 21.58
C GLU A 82 27.40 -1.74 20.57
N GLY A 83 27.82 -2.72 19.77
CA GLY A 83 26.97 -3.41 18.80
C GLY A 83 26.16 -4.56 19.39
N ARG A 84 26.32 -4.85 20.69
CA ARG A 84 25.67 -5.98 21.37
C ARG A 84 24.42 -5.50 22.10
N LEU A 85 23.27 -6.02 21.67
CA LEU A 85 21.98 -5.73 22.30
C LEU A 85 21.85 -6.48 23.63
N LYS A 86 21.72 -5.73 24.72
CA LYS A 86 21.44 -6.23 26.07
C LYS A 86 19.96 -6.57 26.23
N ALA A 87 19.61 -7.27 27.30
CA ALA A 87 18.22 -7.64 27.59
C ALA A 87 17.27 -6.42 27.65
N GLU A 88 17.74 -5.32 28.23
CA GLU A 88 17.03 -4.03 28.30
C GLU A 88 16.79 -3.44 26.91
N ASP A 89 17.78 -3.50 26.02
CA ASP A 89 17.65 -3.00 24.64
C ASP A 89 16.57 -3.78 23.87
N TRP A 90 16.45 -5.10 24.10
CA TRP A 90 15.40 -5.90 23.48
C TRP A 90 14.01 -5.49 23.95
N LEU A 91 13.84 -5.10 25.21
CA LEU A 91 12.58 -4.58 25.73
C LEU A 91 12.25 -3.22 25.11
N LEU A 92 13.26 -2.33 25.04
CA LEU A 92 13.11 -1.03 24.39
C LEU A 92 12.73 -1.17 22.92
N LEU A 93 13.31 -2.13 22.19
CA LEU A 93 12.94 -2.41 20.80
C LEU A 93 11.48 -2.86 20.65
N VAL A 94 10.96 -3.63 21.60
CA VAL A 94 9.54 -4.02 21.62
C VAL A 94 8.66 -2.78 21.85
N GLU A 95 8.99 -1.95 22.82
CA GLU A 95 8.26 -0.71 23.11
C GLU A 95 8.28 0.25 21.90
N LEU A 96 9.46 0.49 21.34
CA LEU A 96 9.65 1.35 20.17
C LEU A 96 8.87 0.83 18.96
N LYS A 97 8.80 -0.50 18.76
CA LYS A 97 7.94 -1.08 17.71
C LYS A 97 6.47 -0.70 17.92
N HIS A 98 5.95 -0.77 19.15
CA HIS A 98 4.55 -0.43 19.44
C HIS A 98 4.25 1.05 19.19
N ILE A 99 5.20 1.95 19.50
CA ILE A 99 5.07 3.38 19.23
C ILE A 99 5.11 3.68 17.72
N LEU A 100 5.99 2.98 16.98
CA LEU A 100 6.15 3.20 15.54
C LEU A 100 5.06 2.54 14.68
N GLU A 101 4.39 1.51 15.20
CA GLU A 101 3.34 0.79 14.48
C GLU A 101 2.21 1.68 13.94
N PRO A 102 1.58 2.59 14.74
CA PRO A 102 0.54 3.48 14.22
C PRO A 102 1.08 4.43 13.14
N LEU A 103 2.31 4.95 13.29
CA LEU A 103 2.95 5.82 12.28
C LEU A 103 3.22 5.08 10.97
N TYR A 104 3.68 3.82 11.06
CA TYR A 104 3.89 2.96 9.90
C TYR A 104 2.57 2.69 9.17
N ARG A 105 1.53 2.29 9.90
CA ARG A 105 0.20 2.02 9.32
C ARG A 105 -0.39 3.27 8.66
N GLN A 106 -0.34 4.42 9.33
CA GLN A 106 -0.85 5.66 8.76
C GLN A 106 -0.09 6.03 7.48
N THR A 107 1.24 5.90 7.48
CA THR A 107 2.05 6.16 6.29
C THR A 107 1.63 5.23 5.14
N LEU A 108 1.40 3.93 5.42
CA LEU A 108 0.92 2.98 4.42
C LEU A 108 -0.49 3.29 3.88
N MET A 109 -1.38 3.86 4.71
CA MET A 109 -2.73 4.25 4.27
C MET A 109 -2.73 5.51 3.41
N THR A 110 -1.76 6.41 3.65
CA THR A 110 -1.64 7.69 2.93
C THR A 110 -0.72 7.65 1.71
N GLN A 111 0.03 6.56 1.49
CA GLN A 111 0.93 6.45 0.34
C GLN A 111 0.20 5.98 -0.92
N GLY A 112 0.50 6.61 -2.06
CA GLY A 112 -0.06 6.23 -3.37
C GLY A 112 -1.53 6.62 -3.56
N TRP A 113 -2.22 5.88 -4.43
CA TRP A 113 -3.67 5.94 -4.60
C TRP A 113 -4.25 4.86 -3.70
N THR A 114 -4.92 5.25 -2.61
CA THR A 114 -5.48 4.30 -1.66
C THR A 114 -6.44 3.36 -2.40
N THR A 115 -6.09 2.08 -2.50
CA THR A 115 -7.00 1.04 -3.03
C THR A 115 -7.96 0.55 -1.95
N ASP A 116 -7.64 0.79 -0.68
CA ASP A 116 -8.41 0.34 0.49
C ASP A 116 -9.05 1.49 1.30
N GLY A 117 -8.96 2.74 0.83
CA GLY A 117 -9.56 3.89 1.51
C GLY A 117 -11.03 4.05 1.17
N TYR A 118 -11.88 4.03 2.18
CA TYR A 118 -13.35 4.10 2.02
C TYR A 118 -13.83 5.49 1.56
N HIS A 119 -13.04 6.55 1.81
CA HIS A 119 -13.47 7.95 1.65
C HIS A 119 -12.47 8.86 0.91
N GLY A 120 -11.43 8.31 0.29
CA GLY A 120 -10.44 9.05 -0.49
C GLY A 120 -9.24 9.58 0.31
N SER A 121 -8.13 9.87 -0.37
CA SER A 121 -6.82 10.13 0.26
C SER A 121 -6.78 11.30 1.24
N LEU A 122 -7.54 12.37 1.00
CA LEU A 122 -7.59 13.53 1.90
C LEU A 122 -8.28 13.19 3.23
N TRP A 123 -9.34 12.39 3.19
CA TRP A 123 -10.07 11.97 4.39
C TRP A 123 -9.23 11.06 5.28
N GLU A 124 -8.47 10.14 4.67
CA GLU A 124 -7.53 9.26 5.39
C GLU A 124 -6.41 10.05 6.08
N VAL A 125 -5.94 11.16 5.47
CA VAL A 125 -4.92 12.03 6.08
C VAL A 125 -5.49 12.79 7.28
N LEU A 126 -6.68 13.39 7.15
CA LEU A 126 -7.28 14.19 8.22
C LEU A 126 -7.60 13.33 9.45
N THR A 127 -8.31 12.21 9.24
CA THR A 127 -8.66 11.26 10.30
C THR A 127 -7.40 10.60 10.89
N GLY A 128 -6.41 10.35 10.03
CA GLY A 128 -5.13 9.77 10.43
C GLY A 128 -4.31 10.65 11.37
N ILE A 129 -4.29 11.96 11.15
CA ILE A 129 -3.59 12.90 12.03
C ILE A 129 -4.26 12.95 13.40
N GLU A 130 -5.58 13.00 13.46
CA GLU A 130 -6.34 12.98 14.72
C GLU A 130 -6.06 11.68 15.50
N PHE A 131 -6.10 10.53 14.81
CA PHE A 131 -5.78 9.22 15.41
C PHE A 131 -4.34 9.15 15.95
N LEU A 132 -3.36 9.67 15.20
CA LEU A 132 -1.98 9.68 15.63
C LEU A 132 -1.76 10.58 16.85
N LEU A 133 -2.40 11.76 16.88
CA LEU A 133 -2.33 12.68 18.01
C LEU A 133 -2.87 12.03 19.28
N GLU A 134 -4.06 11.44 19.22
CA GLU A 134 -4.66 10.73 20.37
C GLU A 134 -3.74 9.62 20.89
N ARG A 135 -3.08 8.88 20.00
CA ARG A 135 -2.24 7.74 20.37
C ARG A 135 -0.88 8.14 20.96
N MET A 136 -0.37 9.32 20.61
CA MET A 136 0.93 9.83 21.06
C MET A 136 0.85 10.71 22.31
N GLU A 137 -0.33 11.25 22.63
CA GLU A 137 -0.55 12.04 23.85
C GLU A 137 -0.80 11.19 25.12
N GLN A 138 -1.07 9.89 24.95
CA GLN A 138 -1.25 8.92 26.04
C GLN A 138 0.08 8.32 26.51
#